data_AF-A0A3M1BHM8-F1
#
_entry.id   AF-A0A3M1BHM8-F1
#
_cell.length_a   1.000
_cell.length_b   1.000
_cell.length_c   1.000
_cell.angle_alpha   90.00
_cell.angle_beta   90.00
_cell.angle_gamma   90.00
#
_symmetry.space_group_name_H-M   'P 1'
#
loop_
_entity.id
_entity.type
_entity.pdbx_description
1 polymer ?
#
loop_
_entity_poly.entity_id
_entity_poly.type
_entity_poly.pdbx_seq_one_letter_code
_entity_poly.pdbx_strand_id
1 'polypeptide(L)'
;MALLPVCLLGLCGMVVFVAAGLFLFRALKHTPTARPKDDDVFLMQARENLLPWDSDPLEDLAACWQGQWNIASGVGMRGWARGAVKSLGQPEAEGYLAFSLDRPEAKIAHLSIWTSNEEIAMEFHLEKTFPIHGEALIRVNNQTFGRIHIPEGELFDATGNPAGGYKRSATVIHSARRVPDSYRPVTMHDRTIAELTSVWMRQPYRFRGRYYRAITPLPAPWPALRHIRAGLDPDETTWLLAVIGLELFYNATMQGDNW
;
A
#
# COMPACT_ATOMS: atom_id res chain seq x y z
N MET A 1 25.58 -30.88 -52.68
CA MET A 1 25.83 -30.62 -51.24
C MET A 1 25.67 -29.13 -50.88
N ALA A 2 24.62 -28.44 -51.35
CA ALA A 2 24.44 -26.99 -51.11
C ALA A 2 23.14 -26.61 -50.37
N LEU A 3 22.28 -27.59 -50.04
CA LEU A 3 20.99 -27.37 -49.35
C LEU A 3 21.13 -27.19 -47.83
N LEU A 4 22.15 -27.77 -47.22
CA LEU A 4 22.39 -27.70 -45.77
C LEU A 4 22.67 -26.27 -45.24
N PRO A 5 23.54 -25.45 -45.87
CA PRO A 5 23.83 -24.11 -45.36
C PRO A 5 22.66 -23.13 -45.50
N VAL A 6 21.81 -23.31 -46.52
CA VAL A 6 20.63 -22.47 -46.74
C VAL A 6 19.55 -22.74 -45.69
N CYS A 7 19.33 -24.01 -45.34
CA CYS A 7 18.41 -24.38 -44.26
C CYS A 7 18.86 -23.87 -42.89
N LEU A 8 20.17 -23.90 -42.61
CA LEU A 8 20.72 -23.42 -41.33
C LEU A 8 20.54 -21.90 -41.15
N LEU A 9 20.75 -21.12 -42.21
CA LEU A 9 20.54 -19.68 -42.20
C LEU A 9 19.05 -19.31 -41.99
N GLY A 10 18.14 -20.06 -42.62
CA GLY A 10 16.70 -19.89 -42.41
C GLY A 10 16.25 -20.19 -40.97
N LEU A 11 16.78 -21.26 -40.37
CA LEU A 11 16.50 -21.62 -38.98
C LEU A 11 17.05 -20.59 -37.97
N CYS A 12 18.28 -20.11 -38.17
CA CYS A 12 18.86 -19.05 -37.33
C CYS A 12 18.03 -17.76 -37.41
N GLY A 13 17.59 -17.36 -38.61
CA GLY A 13 16.72 -16.19 -38.78
C GLY A 13 15.39 -16.33 -38.04
N MET A 14 14.75 -17.50 -38.12
CA MET A 14 13.48 -17.76 -37.45
C MET A 14 13.61 -17.76 -35.92
N VAL A 15 14.69 -18.33 -35.37
CA VAL A 15 14.97 -18.31 -33.92
C VAL A 15 15.19 -16.89 -33.42
N VAL A 16 15.93 -16.06 -34.15
CA VAL A 16 16.15 -14.65 -33.79
C VAL A 16 14.84 -13.87 -33.82
N PHE A 17 13.99 -14.07 -34.84
CA PHE A 17 12.68 -13.42 -34.92
C PHE A 17 11.74 -13.83 -33.79
N VAL A 18 11.70 -15.13 -33.45
CA VAL A 18 10.88 -15.64 -32.34
C VAL A 18 11.40 -15.12 -31.00
N ALA A 19 12.72 -15.10 -30.80
CA ALA A 19 13.34 -14.55 -29.58
C ALA A 19 13.09 -13.04 -29.44
N ALA A 20 13.26 -12.27 -30.52
CA ALA A 20 12.98 -10.84 -30.54
C ALA A 20 11.48 -10.55 -30.33
N GLY A 21 10.59 -11.34 -30.94
CA GLY A 21 9.14 -11.25 -30.77
C GLY A 21 8.70 -11.56 -29.34
N LEU A 22 9.26 -12.62 -28.71
CA LEU A 22 9.04 -12.94 -27.30
C LEU A 22 9.57 -11.85 -26.37
N PHE A 23 10.72 -11.25 -26.70
CA PHE A 23 11.32 -10.17 -25.93
C PHE A 23 10.47 -8.89 -26.00
N LEU A 24 10.02 -8.49 -27.20
CA LEU A 24 9.11 -7.36 -27.40
C LEU A 24 7.74 -7.59 -26.77
N PHE A 25 7.19 -8.81 -26.87
CA PHE A 25 5.92 -9.16 -26.25
C PHE A 25 6.00 -9.13 -24.72
N ARG A 26 7.13 -9.57 -24.13
CA ARG A 26 7.39 -9.41 -22.70
C ARG A 26 7.59 -7.95 -22.31
N ALA A 27 8.33 -7.17 -23.09
CA ALA A 27 8.54 -5.75 -22.83
C ALA A 27 7.23 -4.94 -22.86
N LEU A 28 6.33 -5.24 -23.80
CA LEU A 28 5.03 -4.58 -23.93
C LEU A 28 4.02 -5.00 -22.85
N LYS A 29 4.11 -6.23 -22.33
CA LYS A 29 3.24 -6.71 -21.24
C LYS A 29 3.55 -6.08 -19.88
N HIS A 30 4.75 -5.52 -19.70
CA HIS A 30 5.20 -5.00 -18.41
C HIS A 30 5.31 -3.48 -18.36
N THR A 31 4.82 -2.74 -19.36
CA THR A 31 4.71 -1.28 -19.23
C THR A 31 3.67 -0.97 -18.15
N PRO A 32 4.05 -0.46 -16.97
CA PRO A 32 3.09 0.00 -15.99
C PRO A 32 2.28 1.11 -16.67
N THR A 33 0.96 0.98 -16.68
CA THR A 33 0.11 2.03 -17.23
C THR A 33 0.30 3.26 -16.35
N ALA A 34 0.56 4.41 -16.99
CA ALA A 34 0.76 5.68 -16.31
C ALA A 34 -0.34 5.91 -15.26
N ARG A 35 0.02 6.58 -14.16
CA ARG A 35 -0.90 7.03 -13.12
C ARG A 35 -2.16 7.64 -13.78
N PRO A 36 -3.38 7.32 -13.33
CA PRO A 36 -4.58 7.97 -13.85
C PRO A 36 -4.41 9.47 -13.65
N LYS A 37 -4.68 10.28 -14.69
CA LYS A 37 -4.57 11.74 -14.59
C LYS A 37 -5.53 12.36 -13.56
N ASP A 38 -6.46 11.57 -13.03
CA ASP A 38 -7.58 12.00 -12.19
C ASP A 38 -7.44 11.51 -10.74
N ASP A 39 -6.23 11.19 -10.26
CA ASP A 39 -6.05 10.73 -8.87
C ASP A 39 -6.36 11.82 -7.84
N ASP A 40 -5.97 13.06 -8.11
CA ASP A 40 -6.29 14.18 -7.21
C ASP A 40 -7.81 14.43 -7.21
N VAL A 41 -8.47 14.23 -8.35
CA VAL A 41 -9.94 14.28 -8.46
C VAL A 41 -10.58 13.16 -7.65
N PHE A 42 -10.04 11.94 -7.70
CA PHE A 42 -10.50 10.83 -6.87
C PHE A 42 -10.37 11.14 -5.38
N LEU A 43 -9.21 11.63 -4.92
CA LEU A 43 -8.99 11.95 -3.51
C LEU A 43 -9.89 13.09 -3.04
N MET A 44 -10.07 14.14 -3.86
CA MET A 44 -10.98 15.24 -3.54
C MET A 44 -12.44 14.74 -3.43
N GLN A 45 -12.91 13.94 -4.39
CA GLN A 45 -14.26 13.35 -4.34
C GLN A 45 -14.42 12.40 -3.16
N ALA A 46 -13.41 11.58 -2.87
CA ALA A 46 -13.45 10.68 -1.73
C ALA A 46 -13.56 11.48 -0.43
N ARG A 47 -12.76 12.54 -0.26
CA ARG A 47 -12.77 13.42 0.93
C ARG A 47 -14.15 13.97 1.25
N GLU A 48 -14.88 14.44 0.25
CA GLU A 48 -16.22 14.99 0.42
C GLU A 48 -17.23 13.95 0.94
N ASN A 49 -16.94 12.66 0.74
CA ASN A 49 -17.81 11.54 1.12
C ASN A 49 -17.27 10.72 2.30
N LEU A 50 -16.08 11.06 2.82
CA LEU A 50 -15.53 10.40 4.00
C LEU A 50 -16.40 10.69 5.23
N LEU A 51 -16.50 9.69 6.10
CA LEU A 51 -17.11 9.86 7.41
C LEU A 51 -16.32 10.92 8.20
N PRO A 52 -16.99 11.74 9.02
CA PRO A 52 -16.32 12.72 9.86
C PRO A 52 -15.26 12.09 10.78
N TRP A 53 -14.09 12.71 10.84
CA TRP A 53 -12.98 12.31 11.70
C TRP A 53 -13.12 12.96 13.09
N ASP A 54 -14.23 12.69 13.78
CA ASP A 54 -14.58 13.30 15.08
C ASP A 54 -15.04 12.28 16.15
N SER A 55 -15.44 11.09 15.74
CA SER A 55 -16.05 10.05 16.59
C SER A 55 -15.25 8.74 16.51
N ASP A 56 -14.24 8.63 17.39
CA ASP A 56 -13.32 7.49 17.55
C ASP A 56 -13.02 6.69 16.26
N PRO A 57 -12.64 7.35 15.15
CA PRO A 57 -12.54 6.72 13.83
C PRO A 57 -11.49 5.62 13.78
N LEU A 58 -10.51 5.67 14.69
CA LEU A 58 -9.47 4.66 14.84
C LEU A 58 -10.01 3.33 15.39
N GLU A 59 -11.01 3.36 16.28
CA GLU A 59 -11.62 2.15 16.85
C GLU A 59 -12.51 1.43 15.83
N ASP A 60 -13.18 2.21 14.98
CA ASP A 60 -14.09 1.73 13.95
C ASP A 60 -13.40 1.50 12.59
N LEU A 61 -12.08 1.67 12.51
CA LEU A 61 -11.34 1.47 11.27
C LEU A 61 -11.26 -0.02 10.92
N ALA A 62 -11.76 -0.40 9.76
CA ALA A 62 -11.64 -1.76 9.27
C ALA A 62 -10.26 -2.00 8.66
N ALA A 63 -9.70 -3.19 8.87
CA ALA A 63 -8.50 -3.63 8.16
C ALA A 63 -8.78 -3.99 6.68
N CYS A 64 -10.06 -3.87 6.26
CA CYS A 64 -10.46 -4.03 4.87
C CYS A 64 -10.50 -2.69 4.14
N TRP A 65 -10.08 -2.72 2.88
CA TRP A 65 -10.10 -1.55 2.02
C TRP A 65 -10.60 -1.93 0.63
N GLN A 66 -11.23 -0.95 -0.02
CA GLN A 66 -11.73 -1.06 -1.38
C GLN A 66 -10.88 -0.18 -2.28
N GLY A 67 -10.35 -0.73 -3.38
CA GLY A 67 -9.48 0.06 -4.23
C GLY A 67 -9.11 -0.55 -5.58
N GLN A 68 -8.62 0.34 -6.43
CA GLN A 68 -7.98 0.02 -7.69
C GLN A 68 -6.49 -0.16 -7.48
N TRP A 69 -5.92 -1.09 -8.21
CA TRP A 69 -4.53 -1.49 -8.05
C TRP A 69 -3.92 -1.78 -9.39
N ASN A 70 -2.75 -1.22 -9.62
CA ASN A 70 -1.99 -1.40 -10.84
C ASN A 70 -0.50 -1.22 -10.56
N ILE A 71 0.08 -2.15 -9.78
CA ILE A 71 1.52 -2.23 -9.57
C ILE A 71 2.04 -3.47 -10.29
N ALA A 72 3.05 -3.25 -11.12
CA ALA A 72 3.74 -4.32 -11.83
C ALA A 72 4.47 -5.23 -10.82
N SER A 73 4.36 -6.54 -11.04
CA SER A 73 5.07 -7.56 -10.26
C SER A 73 6.57 -7.59 -10.58
N GLY A 74 7.41 -7.95 -9.59
CA GLY A 74 8.85 -8.17 -9.78
C GLY A 74 9.80 -7.07 -9.28
N VAL A 75 11.10 -7.20 -9.58
CA VAL A 75 12.15 -6.30 -9.09
C VAL A 75 12.05 -4.93 -9.76
N GLY A 76 11.94 -3.86 -8.95
CA GLY A 76 11.80 -2.50 -9.45
C GLY A 76 10.36 -2.05 -9.72
N MET A 77 9.40 -2.65 -9.00
CA MET A 77 7.96 -2.38 -9.10
C MET A 77 7.65 -0.89 -9.27
N ARG A 78 6.88 -0.60 -10.30
CA ARG A 78 6.28 0.70 -10.56
C ARG A 78 4.78 0.54 -10.67
N GLY A 79 4.05 1.62 -10.47
CA GLY A 79 2.62 1.65 -10.65
C GLY A 79 1.93 2.38 -9.51
N TRP A 80 0.63 2.17 -9.40
CA TRP A 80 -0.20 2.95 -8.50
C TRP A 80 -1.30 2.10 -7.86
N ALA A 81 -1.84 2.62 -6.77
CA ALA A 81 -3.00 2.09 -6.10
C ALA A 81 -3.78 3.20 -5.45
N ARG A 82 -5.09 3.06 -5.35
CA ARG A 82 -5.93 4.02 -4.65
C ARG A 82 -7.17 3.34 -4.11
N GLY A 83 -7.71 3.85 -3.03
CA GLY A 83 -8.86 3.25 -2.39
C GLY A 83 -9.31 3.97 -1.13
N ALA A 84 -10.21 3.33 -0.41
CA ALA A 84 -10.70 3.79 0.88
C ALA A 84 -10.69 2.66 1.91
N VAL A 85 -10.35 3.00 3.15
CA VAL A 85 -10.41 2.12 4.32
C VAL A 85 -11.78 2.29 4.96
N LYS A 86 -12.52 1.18 5.07
CA LYS A 86 -13.93 1.19 5.48
C LYS A 86 -14.09 1.29 7.00
N SER A 87 -15.30 1.62 7.41
CA SER A 87 -15.77 1.56 8.80
C SER A 87 -16.28 0.14 9.11
N LEU A 88 -16.09 -0.33 10.35
CA LEU A 88 -16.65 -1.60 10.83
C LEU A 88 -18.17 -1.47 11.04
N GLY A 89 -18.61 -0.36 11.63
CA GLY A 89 -20.02 -0.08 11.93
C GLY A 89 -20.84 0.40 10.74
N GLN A 90 -20.20 0.97 9.72
CA GLN A 90 -20.81 1.54 8.51
C GLN A 90 -20.06 1.07 7.24
N PRO A 91 -20.07 -0.23 6.93
CA PRO A 91 -19.29 -0.79 5.82
C PRO A 91 -19.73 -0.31 4.42
N GLU A 92 -20.97 0.20 4.30
CA GLU A 92 -21.53 0.73 3.05
C GLU A 92 -21.14 2.20 2.78
N ALA A 93 -20.59 2.92 3.78
CA ALA A 93 -20.11 4.28 3.61
C ALA A 93 -18.78 4.31 2.81
N GLU A 94 -18.31 5.50 2.40
CA GLU A 94 -17.02 5.62 1.71
C GLU A 94 -15.87 5.15 2.62
N GLY A 95 -15.97 5.41 3.93
CA GLY A 95 -15.03 5.01 4.96
C GLY A 95 -14.50 6.22 5.73
N TYR A 96 -13.44 6.02 6.53
CA TYR A 96 -12.79 7.10 7.28
C TYR A 96 -11.53 7.63 6.61
N LEU A 97 -10.89 6.80 5.78
CA LEU A 97 -9.64 7.15 5.10
C LEU A 97 -9.78 6.89 3.60
N ALA A 98 -9.34 7.83 2.79
CA ALA A 98 -9.00 7.59 1.39
C ALA A 98 -7.48 7.59 1.24
N PHE A 99 -6.96 6.80 0.29
CA PHE A 99 -5.53 6.78 0.01
C PHE A 99 -5.23 6.69 -1.48
N SER A 100 -4.06 7.22 -1.85
CA SER A 100 -3.45 7.04 -3.15
C SER A 100 -1.97 6.80 -2.98
N LEU A 101 -1.49 5.69 -3.52
CA LEU A 101 -0.09 5.31 -3.60
C LEU A 101 0.35 5.40 -5.06
N ASP A 102 1.42 6.15 -5.31
CA ASP A 102 2.12 6.16 -6.58
C ASP A 102 3.56 5.70 -6.38
N ARG A 103 4.06 4.89 -7.29
CA ARG A 103 5.44 4.39 -7.29
C ARG A 103 6.03 4.65 -8.67
N PRO A 104 6.48 5.90 -8.91
CA PRO A 104 7.04 6.28 -10.21
C PRO A 104 8.33 5.53 -10.51
N GLU A 105 9.08 5.15 -9.46
CA GLU A 105 10.38 4.50 -9.55
C GLU A 105 10.53 3.34 -8.55
N ALA A 106 11.52 2.48 -8.80
CA ALA A 106 11.80 1.34 -7.94
C ALA A 106 12.04 1.74 -6.48
N LYS A 107 12.74 2.85 -6.25
CA LYS A 107 13.21 3.29 -4.93
C LYS A 107 12.44 4.48 -4.35
N ILE A 108 11.44 4.99 -5.07
CA ILE A 108 10.67 6.16 -4.66
C ILE A 108 9.19 5.81 -4.75
N ALA A 109 8.46 6.09 -3.67
CA ALA A 109 7.00 6.00 -3.67
C ALA A 109 6.40 7.19 -2.91
N HIS A 110 5.17 7.54 -3.26
CA HIS A 110 4.40 8.61 -2.65
C HIS A 110 3.05 8.04 -2.22
N LEU A 111 2.71 8.16 -0.94
CA LEU A 111 1.40 7.79 -0.41
C LEU A 111 0.74 9.05 0.14
N SER A 112 -0.45 9.38 -0.31
CA SER A 112 -1.33 10.34 0.35
C SER A 112 -2.44 9.59 1.07
N ILE A 113 -2.70 9.97 2.32
CA ILE A 113 -3.82 9.51 3.14
C ILE A 113 -4.65 10.73 3.49
N TRP A 114 -5.94 10.66 3.22
CA TRP A 114 -6.89 11.73 3.45
C TRP A 114 -7.90 11.26 4.48
N THR A 115 -8.06 12.03 5.55
CA THR A 115 -9.24 11.98 6.42
C THR A 115 -10.23 13.05 5.95
N SER A 116 -11.39 13.19 6.61
CA SER A 116 -12.26 14.34 6.35
C SER A 116 -11.56 15.68 6.66
N ASN A 117 -10.63 15.68 7.62
CA ASN A 117 -10.06 16.90 8.21
C ASN A 117 -8.68 17.25 7.66
N GLU A 118 -7.84 16.26 7.36
CA GLU A 118 -6.43 16.48 7.06
C GLU A 118 -5.89 15.54 5.97
N GLU A 119 -4.79 15.98 5.37
CA GLU A 119 -3.96 15.16 4.48
C GLU A 119 -2.62 14.85 5.15
N ILE A 120 -2.27 13.56 5.11
CA ILE A 120 -0.95 13.05 5.46
C ILE A 120 -0.30 12.51 4.19
N ALA A 121 0.81 13.12 3.80
CA ALA A 121 1.63 12.68 2.69
C ALA A 121 2.89 11.96 3.20
N MET A 122 3.22 10.83 2.61
CA MET A 122 4.41 10.05 2.91
C MET A 122 5.24 9.87 1.65
N GLU A 123 6.51 10.26 1.70
CA GLU A 123 7.48 10.04 0.64
C GLU A 123 8.48 8.97 1.08
N PHE A 124 8.50 7.86 0.36
CA PHE A 124 9.36 6.71 0.67
C PHE A 124 10.64 6.80 -0.15
N HIS A 125 11.78 6.80 0.52
CA HIS A 125 13.10 6.69 -0.06
C HIS A 125 13.71 5.34 0.30
N LEU A 126 13.66 4.40 -0.64
CA LEU A 126 14.09 3.02 -0.41
C LEU A 126 15.54 2.81 -0.82
N GLU A 127 16.35 2.28 0.08
CA GLU A 127 17.69 1.79 -0.24
C GLU A 127 17.62 0.46 -0.99
N LYS A 128 16.72 -0.42 -0.54
CA LYS A 128 16.47 -1.77 -1.08
C LYS A 128 14.96 -2.00 -1.25
N THR A 129 14.59 -2.66 -2.35
CA THR A 129 13.18 -2.98 -2.64
C THR A 129 12.76 -4.36 -2.15
N PHE A 130 13.73 -5.24 -1.85
CA PHE A 130 13.48 -6.55 -1.26
C PHE A 130 14.73 -7.07 -0.53
N PRO A 131 14.67 -7.35 0.79
CA PRO A 131 13.66 -6.82 1.72
C PRO A 131 13.60 -5.28 1.62
N ILE A 132 12.45 -4.69 1.94
CA ILE A 132 12.28 -3.24 1.89
C ILE A 132 13.11 -2.62 3.02
N HIS A 133 14.03 -1.72 2.66
CA HIS A 133 14.83 -0.90 3.58
C HIS A 133 14.83 0.53 3.10
N GLY A 134 14.83 1.49 4.02
CA GLY A 134 14.91 2.91 3.72
C GLY A 134 14.22 3.76 4.76
N GLU A 135 13.65 4.87 4.33
CA GLU A 135 12.89 5.76 5.20
C GLU A 135 11.60 6.24 4.52
N ALA A 136 10.62 6.63 5.32
CA ALA A 136 9.43 7.33 4.89
C ALA A 136 9.39 8.71 5.56
N LEU A 137 9.49 9.78 4.77
CA LEU A 137 9.30 11.15 5.23
C LEU A 137 7.80 11.44 5.31
N ILE A 138 7.33 11.89 6.47
CA ILE A 138 5.92 12.19 6.73
C ILE A 138 5.72 13.71 6.70
N ARG A 139 4.70 14.14 5.98
CA ARG A 139 4.24 15.53 5.94
C ARG A 139 2.75 15.59 6.26
N VAL A 140 2.38 16.56 7.09
CA VAL A 140 0.99 16.89 7.39
C VAL A 140 0.74 18.28 6.83
N ASN A 141 -0.26 18.43 5.97
CA ASN A 141 -0.57 19.72 5.33
C ASN A 141 0.67 20.41 4.74
N ASN A 142 1.51 19.64 4.02
CA ASN A 142 2.77 20.09 3.42
C ASN A 142 3.92 20.49 4.37
N GLN A 143 3.77 20.30 5.68
CA GLN A 143 4.85 20.52 6.65
C GLN A 143 5.47 19.20 7.09
N THR A 144 6.79 19.14 7.16
CA THR A 144 7.50 17.96 7.68
C THR A 144 7.11 17.71 9.13
N PHE A 145 6.52 16.54 9.39
CA PHE A 145 6.11 16.10 10.71
C PHE A 145 7.17 15.20 11.35
N GLY A 146 7.72 14.28 10.57
CA GLY A 146 8.71 13.32 11.04
C GLY A 146 9.10 12.32 9.96
N ARG A 147 9.77 11.24 10.36
CA ARG A 147 10.13 10.13 9.47
C ARG A 147 10.06 8.78 10.17
N ILE A 148 9.90 7.72 9.39
CA ILE A 148 9.94 6.32 9.84
C ILE A 148 11.12 5.62 9.17
N HIS A 149 11.99 4.97 9.95
CA HIS A 149 13.00 4.06 9.40
C HIS A 149 12.41 2.67 9.13
N ILE A 150 12.81 2.07 8.01
CA ILE A 150 12.29 0.79 7.51
C ILE A 150 13.46 -0.20 7.39
N PRO A 151 13.35 -1.45 7.92
CA PRO A 151 12.17 -2.11 8.49
C PRO A 151 11.99 -2.01 10.00
N GLU A 152 12.92 -1.38 10.71
CA GLU A 152 12.96 -1.34 12.18
C GLU A 152 11.72 -0.63 12.77
N GLY A 153 11.14 0.29 11.99
CA GLY A 153 9.94 1.06 12.33
C GLY A 153 10.16 2.08 13.43
N GLU A 154 11.40 2.56 13.57
CA GLU A 154 11.73 3.66 14.47
C GLU A 154 11.11 4.96 13.96
N LEU A 155 10.45 5.70 14.85
CA LEU A 155 9.75 6.94 14.55
C LEU A 155 10.60 8.11 15.03
N PHE A 156 10.87 9.07 14.16
CA PHE A 156 11.64 10.28 14.49
C PHE A 156 10.81 11.52 14.21
N ASP A 157 10.84 12.50 15.12
CA ASP A 157 10.24 13.81 14.89
C ASP A 157 10.95 14.59 13.77
N ALA A 158 10.42 15.76 13.41
CA ALA A 158 10.99 16.63 12.38
C ALA A 158 12.42 17.11 12.68
N THR A 159 12.84 17.09 13.95
CA THR A 159 14.20 17.48 14.38
C THR A 159 15.18 16.29 14.40
N GLY A 160 14.67 15.07 14.22
CA GLY A 160 15.43 13.84 14.23
C GLY A 160 15.56 13.18 15.60
N ASN A 161 14.80 13.61 16.62
CA ASN A 161 14.77 12.91 17.90
C ASN A 161 13.82 11.70 17.82
N PRO A 162 14.10 10.61 18.56
CA PRO A 162 13.18 9.49 18.66
C PRO A 162 11.83 9.93 19.26
N ALA A 163 10.75 9.70 18.51
CA ALA A 163 9.38 9.96 18.95
C ALA A 163 8.70 8.67 19.45
N GLY A 164 9.13 7.52 18.92
CA GLY A 164 8.50 6.24 19.21
C GLY A 164 9.01 5.10 18.35
N GLY A 165 8.21 4.05 18.28
CA GLY A 165 8.57 2.83 17.57
C GLY A 165 7.36 2.00 17.16
N TYR A 166 7.51 1.34 16.03
CA TYR A 166 6.57 0.38 15.47
C TYR A 166 7.32 -0.88 15.07
N LYS A 167 7.14 -1.97 15.80
CA LYS A 167 7.90 -3.20 15.48
C LYS A 167 7.14 -4.08 14.51
N ARG A 168 7.58 -4.08 13.25
CA ARG A 168 7.10 -5.06 12.26
C ARG A 168 7.84 -6.38 12.43
N SER A 169 7.15 -7.43 12.87
CA SER A 169 7.68 -8.79 12.77
C SER A 169 7.88 -9.12 11.29
N ALA A 170 9.14 -9.26 10.87
CA ALA A 170 9.54 -9.60 9.51
C ALA A 170 9.20 -11.05 9.16
N THR A 171 7.93 -11.43 9.28
CA THR A 171 7.45 -12.69 8.72
C THR A 171 7.09 -12.42 7.27
N VAL A 172 7.97 -12.87 6.37
CA VAL A 172 7.76 -12.86 4.92
C VAL A 172 6.41 -13.53 4.64
N ILE A 173 5.44 -12.74 4.18
CA ILE A 173 4.13 -13.24 3.75
C ILE A 173 4.34 -13.93 2.41
N HIS A 174 4.74 -15.20 2.46
CA HIS A 174 4.67 -16.08 1.31
C HIS A 174 3.35 -16.85 1.36
N SER A 175 2.54 -16.62 0.33
CA SER A 175 1.33 -17.37 -0.03
C SER A 175 0.12 -17.20 0.90
N ALA A 176 -1.05 -17.42 0.32
CA ALA A 176 -2.41 -17.26 0.87
C ALA A 176 -2.77 -18.11 2.12
N ARG A 177 -1.80 -18.52 2.95
CA ARG A 177 -2.07 -19.06 4.27
C ARG A 177 -2.35 -17.91 5.21
N ARG A 178 -3.51 -17.95 5.87
CA ARG A 178 -3.89 -17.07 6.99
C ARG A 178 -2.70 -17.01 7.96
N VAL A 179 -1.95 -15.92 7.91
CA VAL A 179 -0.95 -15.60 8.92
C VAL A 179 -1.74 -15.43 10.22
N PRO A 180 -1.30 -16.00 11.35
CA PRO A 180 -1.93 -15.74 12.63
C PRO A 180 -2.03 -14.22 12.85
N ASP A 181 -3.15 -13.74 13.35
CA ASP A 181 -3.35 -12.33 13.70
C ASP A 181 -2.27 -11.93 14.72
N SER A 182 -1.15 -11.40 14.23
CA SER A 182 -0.12 -10.82 15.08
C SER A 182 -0.44 -9.35 15.21
N TYR A 183 -0.62 -8.92 16.46
CA TYR A 183 -0.77 -7.51 16.80
C TYR A 183 0.61 -6.91 16.99
N ARG A 184 0.82 -5.73 16.42
CA ARG A 184 2.11 -5.03 16.45
C ARG A 184 1.94 -3.74 17.23
N PRO A 185 2.60 -3.60 18.40
CA PRO A 185 2.44 -2.41 19.21
C PRO A 185 3.03 -1.20 18.51
N VAL A 186 2.33 -0.07 18.62
CA VAL A 186 2.84 1.25 18.33
C VAL A 186 3.11 1.94 19.66
N THR A 187 4.35 2.35 19.87
CA THR A 187 4.78 3.02 21.09
C THR A 187 5.18 4.45 20.78
N MET A 188 4.78 5.38 21.64
CA MET A 188 5.18 6.79 21.61
C MET A 188 5.65 7.17 23.01
N HIS A 189 6.78 7.88 23.15
CA HIS A 189 7.29 8.30 24.46
C HIS A 189 7.24 7.18 25.54
N ASP A 190 7.75 5.99 25.19
CA ASP A 190 7.79 4.78 26.04
C ASP A 190 6.43 4.19 26.47
N ARG A 191 5.32 4.59 25.83
CA ARG A 191 3.98 4.03 26.09
C ARG A 191 3.36 3.44 24.84
N THR A 192 2.68 2.30 24.96
CA THR A 192 1.86 1.77 23.87
C THR A 192 0.61 2.62 23.69
N ILE A 193 0.35 3.06 22.46
CA ILE A 193 -0.82 3.88 22.10
C ILE A 193 -1.88 3.09 21.31
N ALA A 194 -1.49 2.05 20.60
CA ALA A 194 -2.38 1.09 19.96
C ALA A 194 -1.59 -0.17 19.54
N GLU A 195 -2.32 -1.19 19.09
CA GLU A 195 -1.74 -2.35 18.42
C GLU A 195 -2.35 -2.53 17.03
N LEU A 196 -1.51 -2.55 16.00
CA LEU A 196 -1.96 -2.77 14.62
C LEU A 196 -2.19 -4.24 14.35
N THR A 197 -3.24 -4.52 13.61
CA THR A 197 -3.40 -5.83 12.99
C THR A 197 -2.44 -5.98 11.81
N SER A 198 -1.89 -7.18 11.66
CA SER A 198 -1.00 -7.54 10.54
C SER A 198 -1.76 -7.86 9.25
N VAL A 199 -3.08 -7.71 9.24
CA VAL A 199 -3.94 -8.23 8.19
C VAL A 199 -4.64 -7.07 7.48
N TRP A 200 -4.12 -6.70 6.32
CA TRP A 200 -4.80 -5.77 5.42
C TRP A 200 -5.47 -6.54 4.28
N MET A 201 -6.80 -6.48 4.24
CA MET A 201 -7.61 -7.19 3.26
C MET A 201 -8.08 -6.25 2.16
N ARG A 202 -7.63 -6.49 0.94
CA ARG A 202 -8.33 -5.95 -0.23
C ARG A 202 -9.68 -6.66 -0.34
N GLN A 203 -10.79 -5.92 -0.44
CA GLN A 203 -12.08 -6.55 -0.78
C GLN A 203 -11.91 -7.34 -2.09
N PRO A 204 -12.12 -8.67 -2.09
CA PRO A 204 -11.94 -9.50 -3.28
C PRO A 204 -13.12 -9.26 -4.22
N TYR A 205 -13.03 -8.23 -5.06
CA TYR A 205 -13.92 -8.11 -6.20
C TYR A 205 -13.48 -9.12 -7.26
N ARG A 206 -14.33 -10.11 -7.57
CA ARG A 206 -14.14 -10.92 -8.78
C ARG A 206 -14.51 -10.05 -9.95
N PHE A 207 -13.51 -9.74 -10.78
CA PHE A 207 -13.75 -9.16 -12.09
C PHE A 207 -14.47 -10.21 -12.96
N ARG A 208 -15.79 -10.11 -13.09
CA ARG A 208 -16.58 -10.83 -14.11
C ARG A 208 -17.38 -9.80 -14.92
N GLY A 209 -16.69 -9.08 -15.82
CA GLY A 209 -17.30 -8.09 -16.72
C GLY A 209 -17.52 -6.71 -16.09
N ARG A 210 -18.55 -5.97 -16.55
CA ARG A 210 -18.85 -4.55 -16.18
C ARG A 210 -19.53 -4.35 -14.82
N TYR A 211 -19.77 -5.39 -14.03
CA TYR A 211 -20.50 -5.28 -12.77
C TYR A 211 -19.63 -5.74 -11.59
N TYR A 212 -19.45 -4.84 -10.63
CA TYR A 212 -18.85 -5.15 -9.33
C TYR A 212 -19.92 -5.85 -8.49
N ARG A 213 -19.77 -7.15 -8.25
CA ARG A 213 -20.57 -7.85 -7.25
C ARG A 213 -19.68 -8.18 -6.07
N ALA A 214 -19.94 -7.57 -4.91
CA ALA A 214 -19.27 -7.92 -3.66
C ALA A 214 -19.38 -9.45 -3.45
N ILE A 215 -18.25 -10.15 -3.40
CA ILE A 215 -18.26 -11.59 -3.15
C ILE A 215 -18.43 -11.79 -1.65
N THR A 216 -19.68 -11.86 -1.18
CA THR A 216 -20.02 -12.30 0.18
C THR A 216 -19.57 -11.29 1.26
N PRO A 217 -20.30 -11.10 2.37
CA PRO A 217 -19.74 -10.38 3.51
C PRO A 217 -18.47 -11.11 3.94
N LEU A 218 -17.35 -10.38 3.99
CA LEU A 218 -16.15 -10.86 4.67
C LEU A 218 -16.56 -11.36 6.06
N PRO A 219 -16.05 -12.51 6.53
CA PRO A 219 -16.43 -13.07 7.83
C PRO A 219 -16.00 -12.12 8.95
N ALA A 220 -16.90 -11.20 9.34
CA ALA A 220 -16.69 -10.05 10.21
C ALA A 220 -15.48 -9.17 9.80
N PRO A 221 -15.66 -7.87 9.51
CA PRO A 221 -14.51 -7.03 9.21
C PRO A 221 -13.58 -7.01 10.44
N TRP A 222 -12.29 -7.31 10.22
CA TRP A 222 -11.28 -7.24 11.28
C TRP A 222 -10.97 -5.77 11.56
N PRO A 223 -10.83 -5.37 12.84
CA PRO A 223 -10.41 -4.01 13.16
C PRO A 223 -8.97 -3.80 12.68
N ALA A 224 -8.65 -2.62 12.18
CA ALA A 224 -7.28 -2.27 11.80
C ALA A 224 -6.38 -2.12 13.03
N LEU A 225 -6.96 -1.63 14.13
CA LEU A 225 -6.29 -1.32 15.39
C LEU A 225 -6.96 -2.02 16.57
N ARG A 226 -6.20 -2.24 17.65
CA ARG A 226 -6.69 -2.72 18.95
C ARG A 226 -6.03 -1.99 20.09
N HIS A 227 -6.64 -2.10 21.27
CA HIS A 227 -6.11 -1.55 22.52
C HIS A 227 -5.69 -0.08 22.37
N ILE A 228 -6.52 0.69 21.64
CA ILE A 228 -6.28 2.11 21.42
C ILE A 228 -6.37 2.81 22.77
N ARG A 229 -5.33 3.56 23.09
CA ARG A 229 -5.27 4.32 24.33
C ARG A 229 -6.27 5.46 24.26
N ALA A 230 -7.07 5.64 25.32
CA ALA A 230 -7.95 6.79 25.43
C ALA A 230 -7.15 8.11 25.53
N GLY A 231 -7.69 9.17 24.92
CA GLY A 231 -7.12 10.52 25.01
C GLY A 231 -5.79 10.66 24.27
N LEU A 232 -5.69 10.11 23.06
CA LEU A 232 -4.57 10.37 22.17
C LEU A 232 -4.47 11.87 21.89
N ASP A 233 -3.25 12.40 21.91
CA ASP A 233 -3.01 13.75 21.41
C ASP A 233 -2.97 13.77 19.87
N PRO A 234 -2.98 14.96 19.23
CA PRO A 234 -2.94 15.07 17.78
C PRO A 234 -1.69 14.44 17.13
N ASP A 235 -0.55 14.49 17.81
CA ASP A 235 0.70 13.93 17.28
C ASP A 235 0.64 12.40 17.29
N GLU A 236 0.16 11.79 18.38
CA GLU A 236 -0.07 10.35 18.48
C GLU A 236 -1.06 9.85 17.43
N THR A 237 -2.13 10.61 17.18
CA THR A 237 -3.11 10.32 16.13
C THR A 237 -2.44 10.34 14.74
N THR A 238 -1.62 11.36 14.48
CA THR A 238 -0.85 11.49 13.24
C THR A 238 0.12 10.33 13.06
N TRP A 239 0.82 9.92 14.11
CA TRP A 239 1.72 8.77 14.08
C TRP A 239 0.99 7.46 13.79
N LEU A 240 -0.19 7.24 14.38
CA LEU A 240 -1.00 6.05 14.07
C LEU A 240 -1.41 6.02 12.59
N LEU A 241 -1.84 7.17 12.05
CA LEU A 241 -2.18 7.28 10.63
C LEU A 241 -0.98 7.03 9.71
N ALA A 242 0.20 7.56 10.07
CA ALA A 242 1.43 7.30 9.31
C ALA A 242 1.81 5.81 9.33
N VAL A 243 1.67 5.12 10.48
CA VAL A 243 1.96 3.69 10.56
C VAL A 243 0.90 2.85 9.82
N ILE A 244 -0.39 3.24 9.85
CA ILE A 244 -1.42 2.67 8.97
C ILE A 244 -1.00 2.82 7.50
N GLY A 245 -0.53 4.00 7.12
CA GLY A 245 0.02 4.29 5.79
C GLY A 245 1.16 3.37 5.39
N LEU A 246 2.12 3.18 6.30
CA LEU A 246 3.24 2.27 6.10
C LEU A 246 2.76 0.82 5.85
N GLU A 247 1.77 0.34 6.60
CA GLU A 247 1.23 -1.01 6.39
C GLU A 247 0.41 -1.13 5.10
N LEU A 248 -0.33 -0.09 4.71
CA LEU A 248 -0.96 -0.01 3.39
C LEU A 248 0.12 -0.12 2.30
N PHE A 249 1.21 0.64 2.41
CA PHE A 249 2.35 0.58 1.50
C PHE A 249 3.00 -0.82 1.44
N TYR A 250 3.15 -1.51 2.57
CA TYR A 250 3.66 -2.89 2.58
C TYR A 250 2.70 -3.86 1.90
N ASN A 251 1.40 -3.81 2.22
CA ASN A 251 0.41 -4.70 1.64
C ASN A 251 0.33 -4.52 0.13
N ALA A 252 0.34 -3.26 -0.26
CA ALA A 252 0.43 -2.78 -1.61
C ALA A 252 1.66 -3.39 -2.34
N THR A 253 2.87 -3.14 -1.85
CA THR A 253 4.09 -3.56 -2.55
C THR A 253 4.36 -5.06 -2.52
N MET A 254 3.91 -5.80 -1.50
CA MET A 254 4.24 -7.22 -1.35
C MET A 254 3.25 -8.18 -2.05
N GLN A 255 2.07 -7.72 -2.47
CA GLN A 255 1.07 -8.58 -3.14
C GLN A 255 1.15 -8.56 -4.67
N GLY A 256 2.08 -7.79 -5.27
CA GLY A 256 2.31 -7.79 -6.72
C GLY A 256 2.56 -9.18 -7.31
N ASP A 257 2.98 -10.17 -6.51
CA ASP A 257 3.43 -11.47 -7.01
C ASP A 257 2.33 -12.52 -7.31
N ASN A 258 1.02 -12.22 -7.11
CA ASN A 258 -0.01 -13.28 -7.16
C ASN A 258 -1.35 -12.93 -7.86
N TRP A 259 -1.33 -12.36 -9.07
CA TRP A 259 -2.51 -12.37 -9.96
C TRP A 259 -2.14 -12.63 -11.42
#